data_AF-A0A345WS04-F1
#
_entry.id   AF-A0A345WS04-F1
#
_cell.length_a   1.000
_cell.length_b   1.000
_cell.length_c   1.000
_cell.angle_alpha   90.00
_cell.angle_beta   90.00
_cell.angle_gamma   90.00
#
_symmetry.space_group_name_H-M   'P 1'
#
loop_
_entity.id
_entity.type
_entity.pdbx_description
1 polymer ?
#
loop_
_entity_poly.entity_id
_entity_poly.type
_entity_poly.pdbx_seq_one_letter_code
_entity_poly.pdbx_strand_id
1 'polypeptide(L)'
;MIYLAIKAAISGVLIAVASELAKRYPGFGALIASLPLVSVLGMIWLWNAKPDSENMAAHSAATFWYVLPSLPMFLVIPVLLRQGLPFWLALTMGCVLTIALYSAMTFTGPRFGLRL
;
A
#
# COMPACT_ATOMS: atom_id res chain seq x y z
N MET A 1 7.43 -3.94 -24.04
CA MET A 1 6.02 -3.45 -24.00
C MET A 1 5.04 -4.53 -23.57
N ILE A 2 5.02 -5.71 -24.21
CA ILE A 2 4.13 -6.84 -23.81
C ILE A 2 4.30 -7.22 -22.33
N TYR A 3 5.53 -7.30 -21.82
CA TYR A 3 5.80 -7.61 -20.42
C TYR A 3 5.18 -6.60 -19.44
N LEU A 4 5.21 -5.29 -19.77
CA LEU A 4 4.55 -4.26 -18.95
C LEU A 4 3.02 -4.39 -19.03
N ALA A 5 2.47 -4.70 -20.20
CA ALA A 5 1.04 -4.93 -20.36
C ALA A 5 0.55 -6.13 -19.53
N ILE A 6 1.34 -7.22 -19.46
CA ILE A 6 1.03 -8.39 -18.62
C ILE A 6 1.03 -7.99 -17.13
N LYS A 7 2.04 -7.23 -16.68
CA LYS A 7 2.11 -6.74 -15.30
C LYS A 7 0.88 -5.88 -14.95
N ALA A 8 0.52 -4.95 -15.84
CA ALA A 8 -0.65 -4.10 -15.66
C ALA A 8 -1.96 -4.90 -15.64
N ALA A 9 -2.11 -5.88 -16.53
CA ALA A 9 -3.29 -6.74 -16.57
C ALA A 9 -3.46 -7.55 -15.27
N ILE A 10 -2.38 -8.16 -14.76
CA ILE A 10 -2.40 -8.90 -13.50
C ILE A 10 -2.80 -7.98 -12.33
N SER A 11 -2.19 -6.79 -12.24
CA SER A 11 -2.54 -5.82 -11.21
C SER A 11 -3.99 -5.34 -11.31
N GLY A 12 -4.49 -5.11 -12.52
CA GLY A 12 -5.88 -4.72 -12.77
C GLY A 12 -6.87 -5.81 -12.35
N VAL A 13 -6.58 -7.08 -12.70
CA VAL A 13 -7.40 -8.23 -12.29
C VAL A 13 -7.44 -8.35 -10.77
N LEU A 14 -6.31 -8.14 -10.09
CA LEU A 14 -6.24 -8.16 -8.63
C LEU A 14 -7.17 -7.12 -7.99
N ILE A 15 -7.14 -5.89 -8.48
CA ILE A 15 -8.00 -4.80 -8.00
C ILE A 15 -9.47 -5.10 -8.31
N ALA A 16 -9.77 -5.62 -9.49
CA ALA A 16 -11.13 -6.00 -9.88
C ALA A 16 -11.70 -7.08 -8.95
N VAL A 17 -10.94 -8.14 -8.68
CA VAL A 17 -11.34 -9.22 -7.76
C VAL A 17 -11.58 -8.68 -6.34
N ALA A 18 -10.66 -7.86 -5.81
CA ALA A 18 -10.83 -7.26 -4.49
C ALA A 18 -12.08 -6.38 -4.41
N SER A 19 -12.33 -5.57 -5.45
CA SER A 19 -13.46 -4.66 -5.52
C SER A 19 -14.80 -5.39 -5.64
N GLU A 20 -14.89 -6.42 -6.48
CA GLU A 20 -16.11 -7.22 -6.63
C GLU A 20 -16.42 -8.03 -5.37
N LEU A 21 -15.40 -8.60 -4.73
CA LEU A 21 -15.61 -9.37 -3.50
C LEU A 21 -16.03 -8.46 -2.34
N ALA A 22 -15.50 -7.24 -2.26
CA ALA A 22 -15.87 -6.27 -1.23
C ALA A 22 -17.36 -5.86 -1.30
N LYS A 23 -17.97 -5.84 -2.50
CA LYS A 23 -19.42 -5.54 -2.66
C LYS A 23 -20.30 -6.56 -1.95
N ARG A 24 -19.93 -7.84 -2.01
CA ARG A 24 -20.72 -8.95 -1.44
C ARG A 24 -20.29 -9.32 -0.02
N TYR A 25 -18.99 -9.22 0.26
CA TYR A 25 -18.37 -9.58 1.53
C TYR A 25 -17.31 -8.53 1.93
N PRO A 26 -17.70 -7.42 2.57
CA PRO A 26 -16.79 -6.33 2.91
C PRO A 26 -15.56 -6.77 3.73
N GLY A 27 -15.73 -7.72 4.64
CA GLY A 27 -14.63 -8.26 5.45
C GLY A 27 -13.60 -9.05 4.63
N PHE A 28 -14.04 -9.87 3.66
CA PHE A 28 -13.14 -10.57 2.74
C PHE A 28 -12.48 -9.60 1.76
N GLY A 29 -13.23 -8.59 1.30
CA GLY A 29 -12.68 -7.50 0.50
C GLY A 29 -11.56 -6.77 1.23
N ALA A 30 -11.76 -6.45 2.52
CA ALA A 30 -10.75 -5.83 3.37
C ALA A 30 -9.53 -6.74 3.59
N LEU A 31 -9.75 -8.05 3.78
CA LEU A 31 -8.65 -9.02 3.87
C LEU A 31 -7.80 -9.01 2.60
N ILE A 32 -8.41 -9.15 1.42
CA ILE A 32 -7.70 -9.13 0.14
C ILE A 32 -6.98 -7.79 -0.06
N ALA A 33 -7.63 -6.67 0.27
CA ALA A 33 -7.03 -5.34 0.17
C ALA A 33 -5.87 -5.14 1.16
N SER A 34 -5.90 -5.81 2.32
CA SER A 34 -4.84 -5.75 3.33
C SER A 34 -3.63 -6.62 2.98
N LEU A 35 -3.81 -7.65 2.14
CA LEU A 35 -2.70 -8.48 1.70
C LEU A 35 -1.75 -7.63 0.84
N PRO A 36 -0.43 -7.70 1.08
CA PRO A 36 0.56 -6.93 0.32
C PRO A 36 0.81 -7.56 -1.06
N LEU A 37 -0.24 -7.95 -1.79
CA LEU A 37 -0.17 -8.66 -3.06
C LEU A 37 0.62 -7.86 -4.11
N VAL A 38 0.42 -6.54 -4.12
CA VAL A 38 1.20 -5.64 -4.98
C VAL A 38 2.69 -5.70 -4.61
N SER A 39 3.03 -5.65 -3.33
CA SER A 39 4.42 -5.74 -2.86
C SER A 39 5.02 -7.11 -3.16
N VAL A 40 4.28 -8.21 -2.97
CA VAL A 40 4.73 -9.57 -3.27
C VAL A 40 5.01 -9.74 -4.77
N LEU A 41 4.11 -9.26 -5.63
CA LEU A 41 4.34 -9.26 -7.08
C LEU A 41 5.56 -8.40 -7.45
N GLY A 42 5.71 -7.23 -6.81
CA GLY A 42 6.89 -6.37 -6.94
C GLY A 42 8.19 -7.10 -6.59
N MET A 43 8.23 -7.80 -5.45
CA MET A 43 9.37 -8.60 -5.00
C MET A 43 9.69 -9.74 -5.98
N ILE A 44 8.68 -10.48 -6.45
CA ILE A 44 8.85 -11.54 -7.44
C ILE A 44 9.46 -10.97 -8.72
N TRP A 45 8.96 -9.84 -9.21
CA TRP A 45 9.51 -9.21 -10.40
C TRP A 45 10.91 -8.66 -10.20
N LEU A 46 11.19 -8.04 -9.04
CA LEU A 46 12.50 -7.53 -8.69
C LEU A 46 13.53 -8.66 -8.61
N TRP A 47 13.18 -9.78 -7.97
CA TRP A 47 14.02 -10.97 -7.89
C TRP A 47 14.32 -11.54 -9.27
N ASN A 48 13.31 -11.68 -10.12
CA ASN A 48 13.50 -12.19 -11.48
C ASN A 48 14.35 -11.26 -12.35
N ALA A 49 14.27 -9.94 -12.14
CA ALA A 49 15.07 -8.98 -12.88
C ALA A 49 16.52 -8.88 -12.37
N LYS A 50 16.71 -8.95 -11.05
CA LYS A 50 18.01 -8.90 -10.38
C LYS A 50 17.96 -9.74 -9.09
N PRO A 51 18.40 -11.01 -9.13
CA PRO A 51 18.37 -11.90 -7.98
C PRO A 51 19.52 -11.55 -7.03
N ASP A 52 19.29 -10.53 -6.20
CA ASP A 52 20.24 -9.97 -5.25
C ASP A 52 19.59 -9.92 -3.86
N SER A 53 20.11 -10.75 -2.94
CA SER A 53 19.56 -10.93 -1.60
C SER A 53 19.65 -9.67 -0.75
N GLU A 54 20.72 -8.88 -0.88
CA GLU A 54 20.88 -7.65 -0.10
C GLU A 54 19.89 -6.58 -0.58
N ASN A 55 19.75 -6.44 -1.90
CA ASN A 55 18.73 -5.57 -2.50
C ASN A 55 17.31 -5.98 -2.10
N MET A 56 17.00 -7.28 -2.11
CA MET A 56 15.69 -7.77 -1.70
C MET A 56 15.41 -7.53 -0.21
N ALA A 57 16.42 -7.73 0.65
CA ALA A 57 16.31 -7.46 2.08
C ALA A 57 16.07 -5.96 2.35
N ALA A 58 16.83 -5.09 1.68
CA ALA A 58 16.67 -3.64 1.78
C ALA A 58 15.27 -3.20 1.30
N HIS A 59 14.82 -3.70 0.14
CA HIS A 59 13.49 -3.39 -0.39
C HIS A 59 12.36 -3.85 0.54
N SER A 60 12.49 -5.06 1.11
CA SER A 60 11.50 -5.61 2.04
C SER A 60 11.46 -4.82 3.35
N ALA A 61 12.62 -4.47 3.91
CA ALA A 61 12.70 -3.66 5.13
C ALA A 61 12.14 -2.24 4.91
N ALA A 62 12.48 -1.60 3.79
CA ALA A 62 11.91 -0.30 3.44
C ALA A 62 10.39 -0.37 3.28
N THR A 63 9.87 -1.41 2.61
CA THR A 63 8.43 -1.62 2.45
C THR A 63 7.71 -1.74 3.80
N PHE A 64 8.26 -2.50 4.74
CA PHE A 64 7.70 -2.60 6.10
C PHE A 64 7.58 -1.23 6.76
N TRP A 65 8.64 -0.43 6.68
CA TRP A 65 8.67 0.91 7.24
C TRP A 65 7.62 1.82 6.58
N TYR A 66 7.49 1.80 5.25
CA TYR A 66 6.49 2.61 4.54
C TYR A 66 5.04 2.18 4.82
N VAL A 67 4.78 0.93 5.20
CA VAL A 67 3.42 0.48 5.57
C VAL A 67 2.94 1.20 6.84
N LEU A 68 3.80 1.39 7.85
CA LEU A 68 3.41 1.97 9.14
C LEU A 68 2.70 3.34 9.01
N PRO A 69 3.24 4.35 8.32
CA PRO A 69 2.57 5.64 8.17
C PRO A 69 1.31 5.60 7.29
N SER A 70 1.04 4.51 6.57
CA SER A 70 -0.23 4.33 5.84
C SER A 70 -1.37 3.81 6.72
N LEU A 71 -1.06 3.10 7.82
CA LEU A 71 -2.06 2.48 8.70
C LEU A 71 -3.04 3.48 9.34
N PRO A 72 -2.62 4.68 9.81
CA PRO A 72 -3.53 5.64 10.43
C PRO A 72 -4.70 6.06 9.54
N MET A 73 -4.51 6.11 8.22
CA MET A 73 -5.59 6.44 7.27
C MET A 73 -6.76 5.45 7.38
N PHE A 74 -6.48 4.15 7.56
CA PHE A 74 -7.51 3.11 7.70
C PHE A 74 -8.32 3.23 9.00
N LEU A 75 -7.84 3.99 9.98
CA LEU A 75 -8.58 4.31 11.21
C LEU A 75 -9.29 5.66 11.12
N VAL A 76 -8.65 6.66 10.50
CA VAL A 76 -9.21 8.02 10.39
C VAL A 76 -10.41 8.07 9.45
N ILE A 77 -10.34 7.43 8.28
CA ILE A 77 -11.45 7.41 7.31
C ILE A 77 -12.76 6.90 7.95
N PRO A 78 -12.82 5.70 8.58
CA PRO A 78 -14.06 5.23 9.18
C PRO A 78 -14.56 6.11 10.32
N VAL A 79 -13.68 6.76 11.09
CA VAL A 79 -14.08 7.72 12.13
C VAL A 79 -14.75 8.95 11.50
N LEU A 80 -14.14 9.55 10.48
CA LEU A 80 -14.70 10.73 9.79
C LEU A 80 -16.05 10.40 9.12
N LEU A 81 -16.15 9.22 8.50
CA LEU A 81 -17.41 8.76 7.91
C LEU A 81 -18.51 8.57 8.96
N ARG A 82 -18.18 8.01 10.13
CA ARG A 82 -19.12 7.86 11.26
C ARG A 82 -19.53 9.20 11.88
N GLN A 83 -18.72 10.24 11.72
CA GLN A 83 -19.04 11.62 12.13
C GLN A 83 -19.91 12.36 11.10
N GLY A 84 -20.26 11.72 9.98
CA GLY A 84 -21.13 12.31 8.95
C GLY A 84 -20.41 13.15 7.90
N LEU A 85 -19.07 13.13 7.86
CA LEU A 85 -18.33 13.79 6.79
C LEU A 85 -18.57 13.06 5.44
N PRO A 86 -18.64 13.79 4.32
CA PRO A 86 -18.78 13.18 3.01
C PRO A 86 -17.55 12.35 2.64
N PHE A 87 -17.77 11.24 1.92
CA PHE A 87 -16.73 10.27 1.57
C PHE A 87 -15.49 10.89 0.93
N TRP A 88 -15.67 11.76 -0.07
CA TRP A 88 -14.56 12.39 -0.77
C TRP A 88 -13.72 13.30 0.14
N LEU A 89 -14.35 13.94 1.14
CA LEU A 89 -13.63 14.74 2.13
C LEU A 89 -12.85 13.84 3.10
N ALA A 90 -13.47 12.75 3.59
CA ALA A 90 -12.78 11.79 4.45
C ALA A 90 -11.57 11.14 3.74
N LEU A 91 -11.71 10.80 2.45
CA LEU A 91 -10.65 10.24 1.62
C LEU A 91 -9.51 11.24 1.42
N THR A 92 -9.82 12.47 1.02
CA THR A 92 -8.78 13.51 0.80
C THR A 92 -8.02 13.82 2.09
N MET A 93 -8.71 13.94 3.23
CA MET A 93 -8.06 14.10 4.54
C MET A 93 -7.14 12.92 4.88
N GLY A 94 -7.58 11.68 4.61
CA GLY A 94 -6.78 10.48 4.78
C GLY A 94 -5.51 10.46 3.90
N CYS A 95 -5.64 10.86 2.64
CA CYS A 95 -4.49 10.99 1.73
C CYS A 95 -3.50 12.05 2.19
N VAL A 96 -3.99 13.25 2.58
CA VAL A 96 -3.16 14.34 3.10
C VAL A 96 -2.41 13.89 4.36
N LEU A 97 -3.09 13.22 5.29
CA LEU A 97 -2.47 12.65 6.47
C LEU A 97 -1.35 11.66 6.11
N THR A 98 -1.61 10.74 5.18
CA THR A 98 -0.63 9.73 4.75
C THR A 98 0.62 10.39 4.14
N ILE A 99 0.44 11.41 3.29
CA ILE A 99 1.55 12.16 2.70
C ILE A 99 2.38 12.87 3.78
N ALA A 100 1.72 13.48 4.77
CA ALA A 100 2.38 14.14 5.88
C ALA A 100 3.21 13.15 6.72
N LEU A 101 2.65 11.97 7.01
CA LEU A 101 3.32 10.91 7.77
C LEU A 101 4.48 10.28 6.99
N TYR A 102 4.32 10.04 5.68
CA TYR A 102 5.41 9.60 4.80
C TYR A 102 6.55 10.61 4.79
N SER A 103 6.24 11.90 4.64
CA SER A 103 7.23 12.97 4.67
C SER A 103 7.97 13.01 6.01
N ALA A 104 7.23 12.96 7.12
CA ALA A 104 7.83 12.91 8.45
C ALA A 104 8.76 11.69 8.60
N MET A 105 8.35 10.53 8.10
CA MET A 105 9.14 9.32 8.15
C MET A 105 10.41 9.38 7.30
N THR A 106 10.34 9.90 6.08
CA THR A 106 11.52 10.00 5.20
C THR A 106 12.51 11.05 5.70
N PHE A 107 12.05 12.12 6.36
CA PHE A 107 12.94 13.12 6.96
C PHE A 107 13.56 12.67 8.28
N THR A 108 12.83 11.91 9.10
CA THR A 108 13.30 11.49 10.45
C THR A 108 13.97 10.13 10.45
N GLY A 109 13.53 9.19 9.61
CA GLY A 109 14.04 7.82 9.56
C GLY A 109 15.56 7.71 9.32
N PRO A 110 16.18 8.50 8.42
CA PRO A 110 17.63 8.52 8.28
C PRO A 110 18.36 8.96 9.55
N ARG A 111 17.73 9.81 10.38
CA ARG A 111 18.29 10.24 11.68
C ARG A 111 18.32 9.11 12.71
N PHE A 112 17.49 8.09 12.54
CA PHE A 112 17.45 6.88 13.35
C PHE A 112 18.21 5.70 12.71
N GLY A 113 18.99 5.95 11.65
CA GLY A 113 19.77 4.91 10.96
C GLY A 113 18.95 4.03 10.01
N LEU A 114 17.70 4.39 9.71
CA LEU A 114 16.90 3.68 8.72
C LEU A 114 17.37 4.06 7.30
N ARG A 115 17.73 3.05 6.50
CA ARG A 115 17.99 3.20 5.06
C ARG A 115 16.64 3.14 4.33
N LEU A 116 16.00 4.30 4.19
CA LEU A 116 14.68 4.50 3.56
C LEU A 116 14.78 5.12 2.17
#